data_AF-A0A522DAI1-F1
#
_entry.id   AF-A0A522DAI1-F1
#
_cell.length_a   1.000
_cell.length_b   1.000
_cell.length_c   1.000
_cell.angle_alpha   90.00
_cell.angle_beta   90.00
_cell.angle_gamma   90.00
#
_symmetry.space_group_name_H-M   'P 1'
#
loop_
_entity.id
_entity.type
_entity.pdbx_description
1 polymer ?
#
loop_
_entity_poly.entity_id
_entity_poly.type
_entity_poly.pdbx_seq_one_letter_code
_entity_poly.pdbx_strand_id
1 'polypeptide(L)'
;MKFNESGLPKDKLIEAAFDYSHAFTLKAQKIALQDFNRQMDEIHANLVADLDKEKEASRMPDGDYKRQKELLEKMHDDQLKQGPALVGQALEGMFVARRVNPALEMAKNSETPTAEMIAATLLCECIRSPKDFQTVTEKFGARVAGIAAEIAHIDAYPGERAENMVEASADAKRVYLAWLSSSTNNIAEQITRAAKERPEEKLLLPPGHEKQLYADVQPLWGVDKKLDARFFEVFNRVCEVSGSSFRLEADDKGGLNLVQGSLTPAGKNDGSKPKGPKGPGGGIGGDVF
;
A
#
# COMPACT_ATOMS: atom_id res chain seq x y z
N MET A 1 -8.04 15.36 -4.88
CA MET A 1 -7.48 16.00 -3.68
C MET A 1 -6.62 17.16 -4.13
N LYS A 2 -6.57 18.27 -3.39
CA LYS A 2 -5.60 19.36 -3.64
C LYS A 2 -4.33 19.16 -2.81
N PHE A 3 -3.20 19.68 -3.27
CA PHE A 3 -1.93 19.58 -2.54
C PHE A 3 -2.03 20.06 -1.07
N ASN A 4 -2.70 21.20 -0.85
CA ASN A 4 -2.89 21.75 0.50
C ASN A 4 -3.73 20.87 1.44
N GLU A 5 -4.46 19.89 0.92
CA GLU A 5 -5.26 18.92 1.69
C GLU A 5 -4.49 17.62 1.96
N SER A 6 -3.34 17.42 1.30
CA SER A 6 -2.56 16.17 1.38
C SER A 6 -1.82 15.98 2.70
N GLY A 7 -1.57 17.07 3.44
CA GLY A 7 -0.73 17.05 4.64
C GLY A 7 0.78 16.92 4.37
N LEU A 8 1.21 16.93 3.10
CA LEU A 8 2.62 16.93 2.72
C LEU A 8 3.30 18.26 3.09
N PRO A 9 4.63 18.28 3.31
CA PRO A 9 5.37 19.51 3.59
C PRO A 9 5.19 20.53 2.45
N LYS A 10 5.00 21.80 2.82
CA LYS A 10 4.85 22.91 1.86
C LYS A 10 6.19 23.23 1.20
N ASP A 11 6.47 22.57 0.10
CA ASP A 11 7.67 22.77 -0.71
C ASP A 11 7.30 22.74 -2.20
N LYS A 12 7.92 23.60 -3.01
CA LYS A 12 7.58 23.76 -4.43
C LYS A 12 7.89 22.51 -5.26
N LEU A 13 8.96 21.79 -4.94
CA LEU A 13 9.32 20.56 -5.63
C LEU A 13 8.31 19.45 -5.32
N ILE A 14 7.90 19.35 -4.05
CA ILE A 14 6.90 18.37 -3.60
C ILE A 14 5.54 18.66 -4.22
N GLU A 15 5.10 19.93 -4.24
CA GLU A 15 3.85 20.34 -4.87
C GLU A 15 3.84 20.03 -6.38
N ALA A 16 4.92 20.37 -7.09
CA ALA A 16 5.04 20.06 -8.51
C ALA A 16 5.02 18.54 -8.80
N ALA A 17 5.66 17.73 -7.95
CA ALA A 17 5.66 16.28 -8.06
C ALA A 17 4.26 15.69 -7.74
N PHE A 18 3.56 16.26 -6.76
CA PHE A 18 2.18 15.91 -6.43
C PHE A 18 1.26 16.17 -7.64
N ASP A 19 1.30 17.37 -8.20
CA ASP A 19 0.43 17.74 -9.32
C ASP A 19 0.71 16.89 -10.56
N TYR A 20 2.00 16.65 -10.87
CA TYR A 20 2.40 15.81 -11.99
C TYR A 20 1.95 14.36 -11.80
N SER A 21 2.16 13.81 -10.61
CA SER A 21 1.76 12.44 -10.30
C SER A 21 0.23 12.28 -10.25
N HIS A 22 -0.51 13.28 -9.78
CA HIS A 22 -1.98 13.28 -9.81
C HIS A 22 -2.49 13.31 -11.25
N ALA A 23 -1.97 14.23 -12.07
CA ALA A 23 -2.32 14.31 -13.48
C ALA A 23 -1.97 13.02 -14.25
N PHE A 24 -0.85 12.37 -13.90
CA PHE A 24 -0.48 11.08 -14.46
C PHE A 24 -1.53 9.99 -14.12
N THR A 25 -2.01 9.93 -12.87
CA THR A 25 -3.07 9.00 -12.48
C THR A 25 -4.37 9.26 -13.24
N LEU A 26 -4.76 10.53 -13.39
CA LEU A 26 -5.99 10.90 -14.11
C LEU A 26 -5.93 10.56 -15.61
N LYS A 27 -4.75 10.52 -16.23
CA LYS A 27 -4.62 10.04 -17.63
C LYS A 27 -5.10 8.60 -17.81
N ALA A 28 -5.03 7.77 -16.76
CA ALA A 28 -5.54 6.41 -16.80
C ALA A 28 -7.08 6.32 -16.77
N GLN A 29 -7.79 7.43 -16.47
CA GLN A 29 -9.24 7.43 -16.29
C GLN A 29 -10.01 6.96 -17.52
N LYS A 30 -9.59 7.37 -18.72
CA LYS A 30 -10.26 6.95 -19.95
C LYS A 30 -10.21 5.44 -20.13
N ILE A 31 -9.03 4.84 -19.92
CA ILE A 31 -8.83 3.40 -20.04
C ILE A 31 -9.59 2.66 -18.94
N ALA A 32 -9.49 3.14 -17.70
CA ALA A 32 -10.22 2.56 -16.56
C ALA A 32 -11.75 2.59 -16.76
N LEU A 33 -12.29 3.64 -17.37
CA LEU A 33 -13.72 3.74 -17.69
C LEU A 33 -14.12 2.77 -18.82
N GLN A 34 -13.26 2.58 -19.82
CA GLN A 34 -13.50 1.58 -20.87
C GLN A 34 -13.52 0.16 -20.28
N ASP A 35 -12.57 -0.16 -19.40
CA ASP A 35 -12.52 -1.46 -18.72
C ASP A 35 -13.72 -1.65 -17.78
N PHE A 36 -14.15 -0.61 -17.07
CA PHE A 36 -15.35 -0.64 -16.23
C PHE A 36 -16.60 -0.96 -17.05
N ASN A 37 -16.82 -0.22 -18.15
CA ASN A 37 -17.98 -0.44 -19.01
C ASN A 37 -17.99 -1.87 -19.56
N ARG A 38 -16.84 -2.36 -20.04
CA ARG A 38 -16.71 -3.74 -20.53
C ARG A 38 -17.07 -4.77 -19.46
N GLN A 39 -16.59 -4.59 -18.22
CA GLN A 39 -16.93 -5.49 -17.12
C GLN A 39 -18.43 -5.45 -16.78
N MET A 40 -19.06 -4.28 -16.81
CA MET A 40 -20.51 -4.17 -16.57
C MET A 40 -21.32 -4.85 -17.68
N ASP A 41 -20.89 -4.73 -18.93
CA ASP A 41 -21.52 -5.41 -20.07
C ASP A 41 -21.39 -6.94 -19.94
N GLU A 42 -20.21 -7.44 -19.56
CA GLU A 42 -19.96 -8.87 -19.32
C GLU A 42 -20.83 -9.40 -18.17
N ILE A 43 -20.94 -8.67 -17.06
CA ILE A 43 -21.79 -9.04 -15.92
C ILE A 43 -23.26 -9.06 -16.34
N HIS A 44 -23.73 -8.04 -17.04
CA HIS A 44 -25.11 -7.95 -17.51
C HIS A 44 -25.46 -9.12 -18.45
N ALA A 45 -24.60 -9.40 -19.44
CA ALA A 45 -24.79 -10.51 -20.36
C ALA A 45 -24.88 -11.87 -19.63
N ASN A 46 -24.03 -12.10 -18.62
CA ASN A 46 -24.07 -13.33 -17.82
C ASN A 46 -25.38 -13.45 -17.02
N LEU A 47 -25.84 -12.37 -16.38
CA LEU A 47 -27.09 -12.37 -15.62
C LEU A 47 -28.32 -12.60 -16.52
N VAL A 48 -28.33 -12.01 -17.71
CA VAL A 48 -29.39 -12.26 -18.70
C VAL A 48 -29.37 -13.71 -19.19
N ALA A 49 -28.19 -14.26 -19.48
CA ALA A 49 -28.06 -15.66 -19.90
C ALA A 49 -28.55 -16.64 -18.83
N ASP A 50 -28.32 -16.35 -17.55
CA ASP A 50 -28.82 -17.19 -16.46
C ASP A 50 -30.34 -17.07 -16.28
N LEU A 51 -30.93 -15.88 -16.47
CA LEU A 51 -32.38 -15.71 -16.54
C LEU A 51 -33.00 -16.49 -17.71
N ASP A 52 -32.35 -16.45 -18.88
CA ASP A 52 -32.81 -17.16 -20.08
C ASP A 52 -32.84 -18.68 -19.84
N LYS A 53 -31.80 -19.25 -19.19
CA LYS A 53 -31.77 -20.66 -18.80
C LYS A 53 -32.89 -21.04 -17.84
N GLU A 54 -33.18 -20.21 -16.82
CA GLU A 54 -34.25 -20.48 -15.86
C GLU A 54 -35.64 -20.44 -16.54
N LYS A 55 -35.82 -19.54 -17.51
CA LYS A 55 -37.01 -19.51 -18.36
C LYS A 55 -37.13 -20.76 -19.23
N GLU A 56 -36.08 -21.14 -19.95
CA GLU A 56 -36.07 -22.33 -20.82
C GLU A 56 -36.34 -23.62 -20.03
N ALA A 57 -35.84 -23.70 -18.80
CA ALA A 57 -36.12 -24.79 -17.86
C ALA A 57 -37.57 -24.77 -17.32
N SER A 58 -38.42 -23.84 -17.75
CA SER A 58 -39.80 -23.64 -17.26
C SER A 58 -39.89 -23.39 -15.76
N ARG A 59 -38.79 -22.90 -15.14
CA ARG A 59 -38.72 -22.57 -13.71
C ARG A 59 -39.15 -21.13 -13.41
N MET A 60 -39.37 -20.33 -14.45
CA MET A 60 -39.76 -18.93 -14.33
C MET A 60 -40.96 -18.59 -15.23
N PRO A 61 -42.06 -18.05 -14.68
CA PRO A 61 -43.19 -17.56 -15.47
C PRO A 61 -42.80 -16.37 -16.37
N ASP A 62 -43.47 -16.24 -17.52
CA ASP A 62 -43.19 -15.20 -18.52
C ASP A 62 -43.28 -13.76 -17.99
N GLY A 63 -44.26 -13.49 -17.11
CA GLY A 63 -44.42 -12.17 -16.50
C GLY A 63 -43.25 -11.80 -15.58
N ASP A 64 -42.78 -12.77 -14.78
CA ASP A 64 -41.65 -12.58 -13.88
C ASP A 64 -40.34 -12.44 -14.66
N TYR A 65 -40.16 -13.21 -15.73
CA TYR A 65 -39.01 -13.10 -16.63
C TYR A 65 -38.91 -11.70 -17.26
N LYS A 66 -40.00 -11.18 -17.84
CA LYS A 66 -40.00 -9.84 -18.44
C LYS A 66 -39.66 -8.77 -17.42
N ARG A 67 -40.25 -8.84 -16.23
CA ARG A 67 -40.00 -7.90 -15.14
C ARG A 67 -38.55 -7.96 -14.67
N GLN A 68 -37.98 -9.14 -14.50
CA GLN A 68 -36.58 -9.30 -14.07
C GLN A 68 -35.61 -8.81 -15.14
N LYS A 69 -35.89 -9.06 -16.42
CA LYS A 69 -35.08 -8.57 -17.53
C LYS A 69 -35.07 -7.03 -17.60
N GLU A 70 -36.24 -6.39 -17.51
CA GLU A 70 -36.34 -4.92 -17.43
C GLU A 70 -35.59 -4.34 -16.22
N LEU A 71 -35.60 -5.06 -15.09
CA LEU A 71 -34.88 -4.64 -13.89
C LEU A 71 -33.36 -4.75 -14.05
N LEU A 72 -32.86 -5.81 -14.71
CA LEU A 72 -31.44 -5.95 -15.04
C LEU A 72 -30.95 -4.85 -15.99
N GLU A 73 -31.71 -4.55 -17.05
CA GLU A 73 -31.38 -3.47 -17.99
C GLU A 73 -31.30 -2.12 -17.26
N LYS A 74 -32.28 -1.83 -16.40
CA LYS A 74 -32.27 -0.61 -15.60
C LYS A 74 -31.08 -0.55 -14.64
N MET A 75 -30.75 -1.65 -13.99
CA MET A 75 -29.58 -1.73 -13.11
C MET A 75 -28.28 -1.50 -13.87
N HIS A 76 -28.13 -2.08 -15.06
CA HIS A 76 -26.97 -1.89 -15.93
C HIS A 76 -26.83 -0.42 -16.36
N ASP A 77 -27.91 0.20 -16.84
CA ASP A 77 -27.94 1.62 -17.19
C ASP A 77 -27.55 2.52 -16.01
N ASP A 78 -28.06 2.24 -14.82
CA ASP A 78 -27.77 3.01 -13.62
C ASP A 78 -26.30 2.81 -13.17
N GLN A 79 -25.75 1.60 -13.32
CA GLN A 79 -24.32 1.33 -13.07
C GLN A 79 -23.41 2.07 -14.05
N LEU A 80 -23.73 2.07 -15.34
CA LEU A 80 -22.96 2.80 -16.36
C LEU A 80 -22.99 4.31 -16.11
N LYS A 81 -24.14 4.87 -15.68
CA LYS A 81 -24.25 6.28 -15.30
C LYS A 81 -23.38 6.63 -14.08
N GLN A 82 -23.26 5.72 -13.11
CA GLN A 82 -22.43 5.92 -11.93
C GLN A 82 -20.93 5.64 -12.17
N GLY A 83 -20.60 4.90 -13.23
CA GLY A 83 -19.25 4.46 -13.59
C GLY A 83 -18.18 5.56 -13.51
N PRO A 84 -18.35 6.73 -14.13
CA PRO A 84 -17.35 7.80 -14.07
C PRO A 84 -17.00 8.26 -12.65
N ALA A 85 -17.99 8.33 -11.76
CA ALA A 85 -17.78 8.74 -10.37
C ALA A 85 -17.06 7.65 -9.58
N LEU A 86 -17.45 6.38 -9.75
CA LEU A 86 -16.81 5.23 -9.09
C LEU A 86 -15.35 5.08 -9.54
N VAL A 87 -15.09 5.16 -10.85
CA VAL A 87 -13.73 5.12 -11.41
C VAL A 87 -12.89 6.30 -10.89
N GLY A 88 -13.47 7.51 -10.85
CA GLY A 88 -12.80 8.68 -10.29
C GLY A 88 -12.41 8.50 -8.82
N GLN A 89 -13.33 8.00 -7.98
CA GLN A 89 -13.06 7.72 -6.57
C GLN A 89 -12.01 6.62 -6.39
N ALA A 90 -12.06 5.55 -7.19
CA ALA A 90 -11.07 4.48 -7.14
C ALA A 90 -9.66 4.97 -7.51
N LEU A 91 -9.54 5.75 -8.59
CA LEU A 91 -8.25 6.33 -9.01
C LEU A 91 -7.69 7.30 -7.97
N GLU A 92 -8.55 8.12 -7.38
CA GLU A 92 -8.15 9.02 -6.29
C GLU A 92 -7.69 8.23 -5.05
N GLY A 93 -8.43 7.18 -4.68
CA GLY A 93 -8.04 6.28 -3.59
C GLY A 93 -6.68 5.60 -3.85
N MET A 94 -6.44 5.15 -5.08
CA MET A 94 -5.16 4.59 -5.49
C MET A 94 -4.04 5.64 -5.45
N PHE A 95 -4.29 6.86 -5.91
CA PHE A 95 -3.33 7.96 -5.85
C PHE A 95 -2.91 8.23 -4.40
N VAL A 96 -3.87 8.33 -3.48
CA VAL A 96 -3.59 8.54 -2.06
C VAL A 96 -2.82 7.36 -1.48
N ALA A 97 -3.31 6.14 -1.65
CA ALA A 97 -2.73 4.95 -1.04
C ALA A 97 -1.32 4.63 -1.56
N ARG A 98 -1.08 4.82 -2.86
CA ARG A 98 0.17 4.42 -3.54
C ARG A 98 1.20 5.53 -3.67
N ARG A 99 0.81 6.81 -3.52
CA ARG A 99 1.71 7.96 -3.71
C ARG A 99 1.75 8.87 -2.49
N VAL A 100 0.59 9.39 -2.07
CA VAL A 100 0.53 10.39 -0.98
C VAL A 100 0.91 9.77 0.36
N ASN A 101 0.35 8.61 0.72
CA ASN A 101 0.64 7.95 2.00
C ASN A 101 2.13 7.56 2.12
N PRO A 102 2.77 6.93 1.12
CA PRO A 102 4.22 6.70 1.14
C PRO A 102 5.05 7.99 1.29
N ALA A 103 4.66 9.06 0.60
CA ALA A 103 5.35 10.35 0.69
C ALA A 103 5.20 10.99 2.07
N LEU A 104 4.03 10.85 2.72
CA LEU A 104 3.82 11.24 4.11
C LEU A 104 4.64 10.37 5.07
N GLU A 105 4.73 9.08 4.80
CA GLU A 105 5.52 8.14 5.58
C GLU A 105 7.00 8.54 5.56
N MET A 106 7.53 8.82 4.37
CA MET A 106 8.88 9.34 4.17
C MET A 106 9.10 10.67 4.91
N ALA A 107 8.16 11.61 4.80
CA ALA A 107 8.25 12.92 5.45
C ALA A 107 8.24 12.86 6.99
N LYS A 108 7.49 11.92 7.56
CA LYS A 108 7.28 11.82 9.03
C LYS A 108 8.28 10.89 9.71
N ASN A 109 8.64 9.80 9.05
CA ASN A 109 9.31 8.67 9.68
C ASN A 109 10.73 8.44 9.18
N SER A 110 11.29 9.29 8.33
CA SER A 110 12.73 9.26 8.05
C SER A 110 13.54 10.09 9.06
N GLU A 111 14.78 9.68 9.30
CA GLU A 111 15.77 10.48 10.04
C GLU A 111 16.17 11.74 9.28
N THR A 112 16.24 11.69 7.95
CA THR A 112 16.69 12.79 7.09
C THR A 112 15.78 12.97 5.87
N PRO A 113 14.51 13.38 6.04
CA PRO A 113 13.62 13.61 4.92
C PRO A 113 14.08 14.82 4.11
N THR A 114 14.28 14.63 2.81
CA THR A 114 14.54 15.73 1.84
C THR A 114 13.35 15.92 0.91
N ALA A 115 13.22 17.12 0.35
CA ALA A 115 12.19 17.40 -0.65
C ALA A 115 12.33 16.49 -1.88
N GLU A 116 13.56 16.18 -2.30
CA GLU A 116 13.83 15.29 -3.42
C GLU A 116 13.37 13.86 -3.16
N MET A 117 13.54 13.33 -1.94
CA MET A 117 13.08 11.97 -1.60
C MET A 117 11.55 11.89 -1.56
N ILE A 118 10.89 12.90 -0.99
CA ILE A 118 9.42 12.95 -0.94
C ILE A 118 8.86 13.10 -2.37
N ALA A 119 9.47 13.98 -3.19
CA ALA A 119 9.10 14.13 -4.59
C ALA A 119 9.34 12.84 -5.39
N ALA A 120 10.48 12.15 -5.19
CA ALA A 120 10.76 10.87 -5.84
C ALA A 120 9.72 9.81 -5.46
N THR A 121 9.32 9.76 -4.19
CA THR A 121 8.26 8.85 -3.70
C THR A 121 6.94 9.06 -4.43
N LEU A 122 6.55 10.31 -4.68
CA LEU A 122 5.34 10.64 -5.46
C LEU A 122 5.45 10.21 -6.94
N LEU A 123 6.67 10.09 -7.46
CA LEU A 123 6.96 9.89 -8.88
C LEU A 123 7.36 8.46 -9.25
N CYS A 124 7.58 7.54 -8.30
CA CYS A 124 8.01 6.16 -8.56
C CYS A 124 7.21 5.47 -9.68
N GLU A 125 5.88 5.61 -9.68
CA GLU A 125 5.01 4.97 -10.68
C GLU A 125 4.83 5.76 -11.99
N CYS A 126 5.43 6.95 -12.06
CA CYS A 126 5.40 7.80 -13.25
C CYS A 126 6.51 7.44 -14.24
N ILE A 127 7.46 6.57 -13.87
CA ILE A 127 8.57 6.13 -14.73
C ILE A 127 8.31 4.70 -15.16
N ARG A 128 7.86 4.50 -16.41
CA ARG A 128 7.58 3.17 -16.99
C ARG A 128 8.36 2.90 -18.27
N SER A 129 9.14 3.88 -18.72
CA SER A 129 9.92 3.82 -19.95
C SER A 129 11.10 4.79 -19.90
N PRO A 130 12.10 4.64 -20.78
CA PRO A 130 13.19 5.61 -20.93
C PRO A 130 12.69 7.04 -21.23
N LYS A 131 11.58 7.17 -21.95
CA LYS A 131 10.97 8.47 -22.26
C LYS A 131 10.37 9.13 -21.02
N ASP A 132 9.73 8.35 -20.15
CA ASP A 132 9.22 8.87 -18.88
C ASP A 132 10.37 9.31 -17.98
N PHE A 133 11.45 8.53 -17.91
CA PHE A 133 12.66 8.88 -17.16
C PHE A 133 13.26 10.22 -17.63
N GLN A 134 13.40 10.41 -18.95
CA GLN A 134 13.85 11.68 -19.52
C GLN A 134 12.92 12.84 -19.13
N THR A 135 11.61 12.64 -19.27
CA THR A 135 10.60 13.66 -18.93
C THR A 135 10.67 14.06 -17.46
N VAL A 136 10.82 13.09 -16.56
CA VAL A 136 10.95 13.35 -15.11
C VAL A 136 12.28 14.02 -14.81
N THR A 137 13.38 13.62 -15.46
CA THR A 137 14.70 14.24 -15.32
C THR A 137 14.67 15.72 -15.70
N GLU A 138 14.05 16.06 -16.82
CA GLU A 138 13.92 17.45 -17.29
C GLU A 138 13.09 18.32 -16.33
N LYS A 139 12.05 17.76 -15.71
CA LYS A 139 11.11 18.50 -14.86
C LYS A 139 11.55 18.62 -13.40
N PHE A 140 12.16 17.57 -12.86
CA PHE A 140 12.41 17.42 -11.42
C PHE A 140 13.90 17.22 -11.08
N GLY A 141 14.75 17.12 -12.10
CA GLY A 141 16.19 16.91 -11.94
C GLY A 141 16.60 15.45 -11.87
N ALA A 142 17.87 15.20 -12.21
CA ALA A 142 18.44 13.85 -12.31
C ALA A 142 18.40 13.07 -10.99
N ARG A 143 18.53 13.75 -9.84
CA ARG A 143 18.47 13.08 -8.53
C ARG A 143 17.09 12.48 -8.25
N VAL A 144 16.03 13.25 -8.44
CA VAL A 144 14.65 12.80 -8.23
C VAL A 144 14.30 11.67 -9.20
N ALA A 145 14.66 11.83 -10.48
CA ALA A 145 14.43 10.82 -11.50
C ALA A 145 15.20 9.53 -11.22
N GLY A 146 16.47 9.62 -10.80
CA GLY A 146 17.31 8.47 -10.47
C GLY A 146 16.73 7.64 -9.35
N ILE A 147 16.38 8.28 -8.22
CA ILE A 147 15.75 7.59 -7.08
C ILE A 147 14.44 6.91 -7.53
N ALA A 148 13.55 7.65 -8.20
CA ALA A 148 12.27 7.09 -8.65
C ALA A 148 12.44 5.92 -9.64
N ALA A 149 13.47 5.96 -10.50
CA ALA A 149 13.75 4.91 -11.47
C ALA A 149 14.34 3.64 -10.83
N GLU A 150 15.22 3.78 -9.83
CA GLU A 150 15.71 2.64 -9.05
C GLU A 150 14.54 1.88 -8.42
N ILE A 151 13.60 2.61 -7.79
CA ILE A 151 12.40 2.00 -7.21
C ILE A 151 11.53 1.32 -8.26
N ALA A 152 11.27 2.00 -9.38
CA ALA A 152 10.49 1.44 -10.47
C ALA A 152 11.12 0.16 -11.03
N HIS A 153 12.44 0.11 -11.11
CA HIS A 153 13.19 -1.07 -11.54
C HIS A 153 13.03 -2.23 -10.53
N ILE A 154 13.24 -1.96 -9.24
CA ILE A 154 13.08 -2.96 -8.17
C ILE A 154 11.66 -3.57 -8.16
N ASP A 155 10.63 -2.76 -8.39
CA ASP A 155 9.24 -3.23 -8.44
C ASP A 155 8.93 -4.05 -9.72
N ALA A 156 9.52 -3.66 -10.85
CA ALA A 156 9.32 -4.33 -12.14
C ALA A 156 9.94 -5.75 -12.19
N TYR A 157 10.95 -6.03 -11.37
CA TYR A 157 11.67 -7.32 -11.35
C TYR A 157 11.66 -7.99 -9.97
N PRO A 158 10.51 -8.53 -9.50
CA PRO A 158 10.40 -9.16 -8.18
C PRO A 158 11.37 -10.32 -7.94
N GLY A 159 11.76 -11.06 -9.00
CA GLY A 159 12.71 -12.18 -8.90
C GLY A 159 14.16 -11.75 -8.63
N GLU A 160 14.51 -10.52 -8.97
CA GLU A 160 15.85 -9.92 -8.80
C GLU A 160 15.87 -8.86 -7.70
N ARG A 161 14.75 -8.70 -6.98
CA ARG A 161 14.53 -7.61 -6.03
C ARG A 161 15.62 -7.51 -4.97
N ALA A 162 16.05 -8.63 -4.40
CA ALA A 162 17.09 -8.64 -3.36
C ALA A 162 18.43 -8.13 -3.90
N GLU A 163 18.83 -8.55 -5.10
CA GLU A 163 20.06 -8.12 -5.77
C GLU A 163 19.99 -6.63 -6.14
N ASN A 164 18.90 -6.21 -6.78
CA ASN A 164 18.64 -4.82 -7.14
C ASN A 164 18.60 -3.91 -5.89
N MET A 165 18.06 -4.42 -4.78
CA MET A 165 18.05 -3.67 -3.53
C MET A 165 19.45 -3.53 -2.94
N VAL A 166 20.33 -4.52 -3.05
CA VAL A 166 21.72 -4.39 -2.58
C VAL A 166 22.43 -3.24 -3.31
N GLU A 167 22.26 -3.16 -4.63
CA GLU A 167 22.88 -2.13 -5.50
C GLU A 167 22.23 -0.75 -5.39
N ALA A 168 20.97 -0.68 -4.94
CA ALA A 168 20.24 0.57 -4.82
C ALA A 168 20.93 1.57 -3.89
N SER A 169 20.78 2.85 -4.24
CA SER A 169 21.25 3.98 -3.44
C SER A 169 20.57 4.01 -2.08
N ALA A 170 21.23 4.63 -1.09
CA ALA A 170 20.66 4.77 0.25
C ALA A 170 19.32 5.54 0.24
N ASP A 171 19.17 6.55 -0.62
CA ASP A 171 17.93 7.32 -0.74
C ASP A 171 16.81 6.47 -1.36
N ALA A 172 17.10 5.64 -2.38
CA ALA A 172 16.14 4.67 -2.91
C ALA A 172 15.73 3.65 -1.83
N LYS A 173 16.67 3.07 -1.08
CA LYS A 173 16.35 2.16 0.02
C LYS A 173 15.38 2.76 1.03
N ARG A 174 15.59 4.03 1.42
CA ARG A 174 14.67 4.77 2.31
C ARG A 174 13.29 4.98 1.70
N VAL A 175 13.23 5.40 0.43
CA VAL A 175 11.96 5.57 -0.29
C VAL A 175 11.20 4.25 -0.39
N TYR A 176 11.90 3.15 -0.70
CA TYR A 176 11.29 1.82 -0.74
C TYR A 176 10.77 1.39 0.63
N LEU A 177 11.54 1.62 1.70
CA LEU A 177 11.13 1.28 3.07
C LEU A 177 9.89 2.07 3.51
N ALA A 178 9.81 3.35 3.15
CA ALA A 178 8.61 4.17 3.38
C ALA A 178 7.40 3.64 2.58
N TRP A 179 7.61 3.22 1.33
CA TRP A 179 6.58 2.60 0.51
C TRP A 179 6.06 1.28 1.10
N LEU A 180 6.98 0.41 1.53
CA LEU A 180 6.66 -0.88 2.16
C LEU A 180 5.91 -0.69 3.48
N SER A 181 6.35 0.27 4.32
CA SER A 181 5.70 0.61 5.59
C SER A 181 4.28 1.13 5.36
N SER A 182 4.10 2.06 4.42
CA SER A 182 2.79 2.59 4.07
C SER A 182 1.86 1.51 3.51
N SER A 183 2.35 0.65 2.62
CA SER A 183 1.55 -0.44 2.04
C SER A 183 1.11 -1.43 3.12
N THR A 184 2.03 -1.83 4.00
CA THR A 184 1.75 -2.73 5.13
C THR A 184 0.72 -2.13 6.09
N ASN A 185 0.84 -0.84 6.42
CA ASN A 185 -0.13 -0.15 7.25
C ASN A 185 -1.52 -0.06 6.59
N ASN A 186 -1.58 0.21 5.27
CA ASN A 186 -2.84 0.22 4.53
C ASN A 186 -3.54 -1.16 4.59
N ILE A 187 -2.80 -2.27 4.56
CA ILE A 187 -3.37 -3.62 4.73
C ILE A 187 -3.98 -3.76 6.13
N ALA A 188 -3.24 -3.37 7.18
CA ALA A 188 -3.75 -3.43 8.56
C ALA A 188 -5.03 -2.60 8.74
N GLU A 189 -5.10 -1.42 8.13
CA GLU A 189 -6.28 -0.55 8.15
C GLU A 189 -7.47 -1.16 7.40
N GLN A 190 -7.24 -1.80 6.24
CA GLN A 190 -8.29 -2.50 5.50
C GLN A 190 -8.87 -3.67 6.30
N ILE A 191 -8.02 -4.48 6.93
CA ILE A 191 -8.45 -5.59 7.79
C ILE A 191 -9.26 -5.05 8.98
N THR A 192 -8.75 -4.00 9.63
CA THR A 192 -9.43 -3.37 10.77
C THR A 192 -10.80 -2.79 10.38
N ARG A 193 -10.90 -2.17 9.20
CA ARG A 193 -12.17 -1.62 8.70
C ARG A 193 -13.16 -2.74 8.36
N ALA A 194 -12.72 -3.76 7.64
CA ALA A 194 -13.58 -4.90 7.28
C ALA A 194 -14.10 -5.62 8.52
N ALA A 195 -13.27 -5.83 9.55
CA ALA A 195 -13.71 -6.43 10.81
C ALA A 195 -14.80 -5.63 11.54
N LYS A 196 -14.88 -4.30 11.32
CA LYS A 196 -15.95 -3.45 11.85
C LYS A 196 -17.22 -3.49 11.01
N GLU A 197 -17.06 -3.52 9.69
CA GLU A 197 -18.18 -3.49 8.73
C GLU A 197 -18.83 -4.86 8.54
N ARG A 198 -18.04 -5.93 8.66
CA ARG A 198 -18.41 -7.34 8.40
C ARG A 198 -17.68 -8.26 9.39
N PRO A 199 -18.07 -8.28 10.67
CA PRO A 199 -17.37 -9.04 11.71
C PRO A 199 -17.33 -10.56 11.48
N GLU A 200 -18.25 -11.09 10.66
CA GLU A 200 -18.30 -12.48 10.22
C GLU A 200 -17.24 -12.85 9.16
N GLU A 201 -16.75 -11.87 8.40
CA GLU A 201 -15.73 -12.06 7.36
C GLU A 201 -14.33 -11.83 7.95
N LYS A 202 -13.56 -12.91 8.15
CA LYS A 202 -12.15 -12.78 8.52
C LYS A 202 -11.29 -12.54 7.28
N LEU A 203 -10.82 -11.31 7.11
CA LEU A 203 -9.73 -11.02 6.18
C LEU A 203 -8.41 -11.51 6.75
N LEU A 204 -7.79 -12.47 6.06
CA LEU A 204 -6.49 -13.04 6.39
C LEU A 204 -5.45 -12.56 5.37
N LEU A 205 -4.19 -12.55 5.79
CA LEU A 205 -3.09 -12.36 4.86
C LEU A 205 -2.98 -13.57 3.91
N PRO A 206 -2.59 -13.38 2.63
CA PRO A 206 -2.27 -14.49 1.75
C PRO A 206 -1.15 -15.37 2.32
N PRO A 207 -1.16 -16.69 2.07
CA PRO A 207 -0.11 -17.57 2.55
C PRO A 207 1.30 -17.11 2.13
N GLY A 208 2.20 -16.97 3.11
CA GLY A 208 3.59 -16.59 2.88
C GLY A 208 3.86 -15.10 2.73
N HIS A 209 2.84 -14.24 2.83
CA HIS A 209 2.98 -12.79 2.68
C HIS A 209 3.95 -12.19 3.70
N GLU A 210 3.92 -12.66 4.96
CA GLU A 210 4.80 -12.20 6.03
C GLU A 210 6.26 -12.52 5.74
N LYS A 211 6.52 -13.71 5.17
CA LYS A 211 7.88 -14.11 4.75
C LYS A 211 8.38 -13.26 3.59
N GLN A 212 7.49 -12.91 2.65
CA GLN A 212 7.83 -12.00 1.55
C GLN A 212 8.17 -10.60 2.07
N LEU A 213 7.32 -10.02 2.92
CA LEU A 213 7.56 -8.72 3.54
C LEU A 213 8.87 -8.70 4.33
N TYR A 214 9.17 -9.77 5.06
CA TYR A 214 10.44 -9.92 5.76
C TYR A 214 11.64 -10.00 4.80
N ALA A 215 11.54 -10.78 3.73
CA ALA A 215 12.59 -10.86 2.71
C ALA A 215 12.83 -9.50 2.02
N ASP A 216 11.77 -8.74 1.77
CA ASP A 216 11.83 -7.41 1.15
C ASP A 216 12.48 -6.37 2.07
N VAL A 217 12.22 -6.42 3.39
CA VAL A 217 12.78 -5.46 4.35
C VAL A 217 14.21 -5.80 4.78
N GLN A 218 14.60 -7.07 4.78
CA GLN A 218 15.90 -7.51 5.27
C GLN A 218 17.10 -6.74 4.64
N PRO A 219 17.16 -6.50 3.31
CA PRO A 219 18.25 -5.71 2.71
C PRO A 219 18.17 -4.19 3.00
N LEU A 220 17.06 -3.72 3.59
CA LEU A 220 16.81 -2.32 3.95
C LEU A 220 17.12 -2.02 5.41
N TRP A 221 17.13 -3.03 6.26
CA TRP A 221 17.23 -2.87 7.70
C TRP A 221 18.53 -2.18 8.11
N GLY A 222 18.42 -1.12 8.91
CA GLY A 222 19.53 -0.31 9.39
C GLY A 222 19.87 0.90 8.50
N VAL A 223 19.18 1.08 7.37
CA VAL A 223 19.40 2.23 6.46
C VAL A 223 18.87 3.55 7.05
N ASP A 224 17.78 3.49 7.82
CA ASP A 224 17.14 4.62 8.49
C ASP A 224 16.37 4.11 9.71
N LYS A 225 16.85 4.44 10.91
CA LYS A 225 16.35 3.81 12.14
C LYS A 225 14.91 4.17 12.46
N LYS A 226 14.45 5.34 12.02
CA LYS A 226 13.06 5.74 12.25
C LYS A 226 12.12 5.00 11.29
N LEU A 227 12.52 4.82 10.03
CA LEU A 227 11.76 4.01 9.10
C LEU A 227 11.77 2.53 9.49
N ASP A 228 12.90 2.02 10.00
CA ASP A 228 13.00 0.66 10.55
C ASP A 228 12.02 0.43 11.70
N ALA A 229 12.02 1.33 12.69
CA ALA A 229 11.11 1.28 13.83
C ALA A 229 9.65 1.36 13.38
N ARG A 230 9.37 2.20 12.38
CA ARG A 230 8.03 2.35 11.82
C ARG A 230 7.58 1.09 11.07
N PHE A 231 8.44 0.50 10.25
CA PHE A 231 8.14 -0.76 9.57
C PHE A 231 7.87 -1.89 10.58
N PHE A 232 8.72 -1.99 11.61
CA PHE A 232 8.56 -2.96 12.69
C PHE A 232 7.20 -2.86 13.38
N GLU A 233 6.74 -1.64 13.68
CA GLU A 233 5.44 -1.38 14.27
C GLU A 233 4.30 -1.85 13.34
N VAL A 234 4.30 -1.41 12.08
CA VAL A 234 3.20 -1.69 11.15
C VAL A 234 3.14 -3.15 10.74
N PHE A 235 4.28 -3.83 10.63
CA PHE A 235 4.33 -5.27 10.38
C PHE A 235 3.68 -6.05 11.52
N ASN A 236 4.08 -5.75 12.76
CA ASN A 236 3.53 -6.45 13.92
C ASN A 236 2.05 -6.15 14.11
N ARG A 237 1.63 -4.92 13.82
CA ARG A 237 0.21 -4.55 13.79
C ARG A 237 -0.57 -5.33 12.73
N VAL A 238 -0.06 -5.47 11.49
CA VAL A 238 -0.77 -6.22 10.46
C VAL A 238 -0.90 -7.70 10.84
N CYS A 239 0.15 -8.28 11.43
CA CYS A 239 0.12 -9.66 11.93
C CYS A 239 -0.91 -9.83 13.06
N GLU A 240 -0.99 -8.89 13.99
CA GLU A 240 -1.97 -8.90 15.08
C GLU A 240 -3.41 -8.86 14.54
N VAL A 241 -3.74 -7.87 13.68
CA VAL A 241 -5.12 -7.69 13.20
C VAL A 241 -5.55 -8.78 12.22
N SER A 242 -4.60 -9.42 11.53
CA SER A 242 -4.87 -10.57 10.65
C SER A 242 -4.90 -11.91 11.40
N GLY A 243 -4.50 -11.95 12.67
CA GLY A 243 -4.33 -13.19 13.42
C GLY A 243 -3.22 -14.08 12.87
N SER A 244 -2.14 -13.50 12.33
CA SER A 244 -0.96 -14.23 11.88
C SER A 244 -0.17 -14.78 13.06
N SER A 245 0.47 -15.95 12.88
CA SER A 245 1.42 -16.51 13.83
C SER A 245 2.81 -15.86 13.77
N PHE A 246 3.06 -15.01 12.77
CA PHE A 246 4.34 -14.35 12.57
C PHE A 246 4.43 -13.02 13.32
N ARG A 247 5.65 -12.66 13.72
CA ARG A 247 6.01 -11.33 14.20
C ARG A 247 7.48 -11.05 13.92
N LEU A 248 7.84 -9.76 13.88
CA LEU A 248 9.22 -9.32 13.88
C LEU A 248 9.72 -9.14 15.31
N GLU A 249 10.96 -9.56 15.53
CA GLU A 249 11.73 -9.31 16.75
C GLU A 249 13.10 -8.73 16.38
N ALA A 250 13.62 -7.83 17.20
CA ALA A 250 15.00 -7.36 17.10
C ALA A 250 15.85 -8.13 18.10
N ASP A 251 16.98 -8.69 17.67
CA ASP A 251 17.93 -9.34 18.57
C ASP A 251 18.76 -8.32 19.37
N ASP A 252 19.53 -8.81 20.34
CA ASP A 252 20.39 -7.99 21.21
C ASP A 252 21.47 -7.19 20.44
N LYS A 253 21.72 -7.55 19.18
CA LYS A 253 22.68 -6.86 18.28
C LYS A 253 21.98 -5.90 17.32
N GLY A 254 20.66 -5.77 17.41
CA GLY A 254 19.85 -4.93 16.52
C GLY A 254 19.52 -5.59 15.17
N GLY A 255 19.78 -6.89 15.01
CA GLY A 255 19.39 -7.66 13.84
C GLY A 255 17.89 -7.95 13.82
N LEU A 256 17.27 -7.86 12.65
CA LEU A 256 15.86 -8.17 12.46
C LEU A 256 15.65 -9.67 12.27
N ASN A 257 14.68 -10.24 12.97
CA ASN A 257 14.32 -11.66 12.88
C ASN A 257 12.82 -11.83 12.68
N LEU A 258 12.44 -12.76 11.80
CA LEU A 258 11.05 -13.23 11.67
C LEU A 258 10.84 -14.44 12.56
N VAL A 259 9.94 -14.32 13.54
CA VAL A 259 9.63 -15.38 14.50
C VAL A 259 8.22 -15.91 14.24
N GLN A 260 8.06 -17.23 14.27
CA GLN A 260 6.76 -17.89 14.20
C GLN A 260 6.38 -18.39 15.61
N GLY A 261 5.35 -17.80 16.19
CA GLY A 261 4.80 -18.20 17.50
C GLY A 261 3.60 -19.15 17.38
N SER A 262 3.12 -19.65 18.52
CA SER A 262 1.78 -20.20 18.62
C SER A 262 0.75 -19.07 18.67
N LEU A 263 -0.35 -19.19 17.91
CA LEU A 263 -1.48 -18.27 17.93
C LEU A 263 -2.06 -18.23 19.36
N THR A 264 -1.64 -17.29 20.19
CA THR A 264 -2.32 -17.04 21.45
C THR A 264 -3.43 -16.05 21.17
N PRO A 265 -4.71 -16.39 21.42
CA PRO A 265 -5.79 -15.42 21.27
C PRO A 265 -5.55 -14.27 22.26
N ALA A 266 -5.77 -13.03 21.81
CA ALA A 266 -5.74 -11.85 22.66
C ALA A 266 -6.64 -12.08 23.88
N GLY A 267 -6.03 -12.25 25.06
CA GLY A 267 -6.76 -12.72 26.22
C GLY A 267 -5.93 -12.97 27.47
N LYS A 268 -5.08 -12.01 27.86
CA LYS A 268 -4.84 -11.55 29.24
C LYS A 268 -3.59 -10.68 29.26
N ASN A 269 -3.80 -9.41 29.57
CA ASN A 269 -2.75 -8.52 30.04
C ASN A 269 -2.09 -9.14 31.29
N ASP A 270 -0.91 -9.73 31.14
CA ASP A 270 0.08 -9.70 32.21
C ASP A 270 0.97 -8.49 31.94
N GLY A 271 0.85 -7.48 32.80
CA GLY A 271 1.38 -6.13 32.67
C GLY A 271 2.91 -6.00 32.71
N SER A 272 3.65 -6.77 31.92
CA SER A 272 5.07 -6.50 31.68
C SER A 272 5.23 -5.44 30.58
N LYS A 273 5.41 -4.19 31.00
CA LYS A 273 5.96 -3.13 30.12
C LYS A 273 7.21 -3.67 29.40
N PRO A 274 7.40 -3.37 28.10
CA PRO A 274 8.66 -3.61 27.42
C PRO A 274 9.78 -2.91 28.21
N LYS A 275 10.80 -3.66 28.63
CA LYS A 275 12.00 -3.05 29.20
C LYS A 275 12.66 -2.26 28.07
N GLY A 276 12.61 -0.93 28.18
CA GLY A 276 13.35 -0.04 27.29
C GLY A 276 14.85 -0.37 27.32
N PRO A 277 15.59 0.03 26.28
CA PRO A 277 17.01 -0.29 26.15
C PRO A 277 17.77 0.17 27.39
N LYS A 278 18.46 -0.77 28.03
CA LYS A 278 19.41 -0.46 29.11
C LYS A 278 20.57 0.32 28.47
N GLY A 279 20.69 1.59 28.84
CA GLY A 279 21.89 2.37 28.53
C GLY A 279 23.15 1.71 29.10
N PRO A 280 24.33 1.97 28.52
CA PRO A 280 25.57 1.39 28.99
C PRO A 280 25.97 2.04 30.31
N GLY A 281 26.24 1.23 31.34
CA GLY A 281 26.76 1.73 32.61
C GLY A 281 26.76 0.70 33.73
N GLY A 282 27.76 -0.20 33.75
CA GLY A 282 28.39 -0.53 35.03
C GLY A 282 29.14 0.72 35.50
N GLY A 283 29.18 1.13 36.76
CA GLY A 283 29.04 0.39 38.00
C GLY A 283 30.34 0.56 38.77
N ILE A 284 30.42 1.58 39.64
CA ILE A 284 31.35 1.74 40.79
C ILE A 284 30.58 2.70 41.72
N GLY A 285 30.08 2.33 42.90
CA GLY A 285 30.82 1.86 44.07
C GLY A 285 31.31 3.07 44.87
N GLY A 286 30.66 3.41 45.99
CA GLY A 286 31.20 4.44 46.90
C GLY A 286 30.15 5.05 47.82
N ASP A 287 30.02 4.45 48.99
CA ASP A 287 29.33 4.99 50.16
C ASP A 287 30.27 5.99 50.88
N VAL A 288 29.66 7.01 51.50
CA VAL A 288 30.15 7.90 52.57
C VAL A 288 31.23 8.97 52.29
N PHE A 289 30.84 10.23 52.63
CA PHE A 289 31.56 11.52 52.72
C PHE A 289 31.93 12.26 51.42
#